data_AF-A0A2B9PEU8-F1
#
_entry.id   AF-A0A2B9PEU8-F1
#
_cell.length_a   1.000
_cell.length_b   1.000
_cell.length_c   1.000
_cell.angle_alpha   90.00
_cell.angle_beta   90.00
_cell.angle_gamma   90.00
#
_symmetry.space_group_name_H-M   'P 1'
#
loop_
_entity.id
_entity.type
_entity.pdbx_description
1 polymer ?
#
loop_
_entity_poly.entity_id
_entity_poly.type
_entity_poly.pdbx_seq_one_letter_code
_entity_poly.pdbx_strand_id
1 'polypeptide(L)' 'MYTRRILLSRLKEWAHAYQKLPTAKEILKDPNMPALSTYIRHFGSWNDSLRQAGFQPRKKDK' A
#
# COMPACT_ATOMS: atom_id res chain seq x y z
N MET A 1 -9.25 -15.10 -2.22
CA MET A 1 -7.82 -15.02 -1.82
C MET A 1 -7.21 -13.75 -2.38
N TYR A 2 -6.54 -12.94 -1.55
CA TYR A 2 -5.79 -11.78 -2.05
C TYR A 2 -4.49 -12.24 -2.69
N THR A 3 -4.27 -11.86 -3.95
CA THR A 3 -3.01 -12.10 -4.66
C THR A 3 -2.17 -10.83 -4.64
N ARG A 4 -0.84 -10.94 -4.68
CA ARG A 4 0.06 -9.76 -4.75
C ARG A 4 -0.41 -8.75 -5.79
N ARG A 5 -0.79 -9.21 -6.98
CA ARG A 5 -1.30 -8.34 -8.06
C ARG A 5 -2.52 -7.51 -7.63
N ILE A 6 -3.49 -8.11 -6.92
CA ILE A 6 -4.70 -7.42 -6.45
C ILE A 6 -4.33 -6.34 -5.44
N LEU A 7 -3.44 -6.66 -4.50
CA LEU A 7 -2.96 -5.69 -3.50
C LEU A 7 -2.26 -4.49 -4.17
N LEU A 8 -1.41 -4.74 -5.17
CA LEU A 8 -0.76 -3.67 -5.93
C LEU A 8 -1.78 -2.82 -6.71
N SER A 9 -2.77 -3.45 -7.34
CA SER A 9 -3.85 -2.72 -8.03
C SER A 9 -4.63 -1.82 -7.07
N ARG A 10 -4.98 -2.30 -5.88
CA ARG A 10 -5.66 -1.49 -4.86
C ARG A 10 -4.85 -0.27 -4.46
N LEU A 11 -3.54 -0.43 -4.23
CA LEU A 11 -2.65 0.70 -3.92
C LEU A 11 -2.65 1.74 -5.05
N LYS A 12 -2.63 1.28 -6.31
CA LYS A 12 -2.66 2.16 -7.49
C LYS A 12 -3.99 2.89 -7.64
N GLU A 13 -5.11 2.18 -7.50
CA GLU A 13 -6.45 2.77 -7.56
C GLU A 13 -6.62 3.87 -6.52
N TRP A 14 -6.21 3.60 -5.28
CA TRP A 14 -6.27 4.58 -4.20
C TRP A 14 -5.34 5.75 -4.47
N ALA A 15 -4.10 5.49 -4.90
CA ALA A 15 -3.16 6.55 -5.20
C ALA A 15 -3.66 7.45 -6.33
N HIS A 16 -4.34 6.88 -7.33
CA HIS A 16 -4.97 7.62 -8.42
C HIS A 16 -6.18 8.42 -7.93
N ALA A 17 -7.04 7.83 -7.10
CA ALA A 17 -8.24 8.48 -6.55
C ALA A 17 -7.91 9.69 -5.67
N TYR A 18 -6.87 9.58 -4.84
CA TYR A 18 -6.47 10.64 -3.92
C TYR A 18 -5.30 11.49 -4.45
N GLN A 19 -4.80 11.19 -5.65
CA GLN A 19 -3.60 11.78 -6.26
C GLN A 19 -2.40 11.87 -5.30
N LYS A 20 -2.29 10.93 -4.36
CA LYS A 20 -1.23 10.91 -3.33
C LYS A 20 -0.84 9.48 -2.98
N LEU A 21 0.33 9.33 -2.38
CA LEU A 21 0.80 8.02 -1.92
C LEU A 21 0.03 7.57 -0.68
N PRO A 22 -0.54 6.35 -0.68
CA PRO A 22 -1.20 5.83 0.51
C PRO A 22 -0.19 5.70 1.65
N THR A 23 -0.52 6.32 2.77
CA THR A 23 0.24 6.14 4.00
C THR A 23 -0.34 4.96 4.78
N ALA A 24 0.51 4.22 5.50
CA ALA A 24 0.07 3.10 6.35
C ALA A 24 -1.08 3.47 7.30
N LYS A 25 -1.08 4.71 7.83
CA LYS A 25 -2.16 5.23 8.68
C LYS A 25 -3.49 5.43 7.95
N GLU A 26 -3.46 5.80 6.67
CA GLU A 26 -4.68 6.03 5.89
C GLU A 26 -5.32 4.72 5.51
N ILE A 27 -4.49 3.78 5.06
CA ILE A 27 -4.92 2.41 4.72
C ILE A 27 -5.46 1.68 5.96
N LEU A 28 -4.84 1.90 7.13
CA LEU A 28 -5.34 1.36 8.39
C LEU A 28 -6.71 1.97 8.79
N LYS A 29 -6.97 3.22 8.42
CA LYS A 29 -8.24 3.90 8.70
C LYS A 29 -9.31 3.62 7.65
N ASP A 30 -8.93 3.16 6.47
CA ASP A 30 -9.83 2.94 5.34
C ASP A 30 -10.39 1.51 5.38
N PRO A 31 -11.70 1.34 5.66
CA PRO A 31 -12.31 0.01 5.74
C PRO A 31 -12.44 -0.67 4.36
N ASN A 32 -12.33 0.08 3.26
CA ASN A 32 -12.37 -0.49 1.91
C ASN A 32 -11.03 -1.07 1.47
N MET A 33 -9.97 -0.79 2.24
CA MET A 33 -8.63 -1.28 1.96
C MET A 33 -8.32 -2.56 2.75
N PRO A 34 -7.53 -3.48 2.16
CA PRO A 34 -7.01 -4.60 2.90
C PRO A 34 -6.19 -4.12 4.10
N ALA A 35 -6.26 -4.87 5.20
CA ALA A 35 -5.47 -4.57 6.39
C ALA A 35 -3.98 -4.48 6.05
N LEU A 36 -3.27 -3.57 6.72
CA LEU A 36 -1.82 -3.38 6.56
C LEU A 36 -1.05 -4.69 6.72
N SER A 37 -1.51 -5.56 7.64
CA SER A 37 -0.97 -6.91 7.88
C SER A 37 -1.01 -7.80 6.64
N THR A 38 -2.02 -7.64 5.76
CA THR A 38 -2.11 -8.36 4.49
C THR A 38 -0.96 -7.96 3.57
N TYR A 39 -0.71 -6.66 3.43
CA TYR A 39 0.42 -6.16 2.63
C TYR A 39 1.76 -6.63 3.19
N ILE A 40 1.96 -6.52 4.51
CA ILE A 40 3.19 -6.97 5.17
C ILE A 40 3.39 -8.48 4.98
N ARG A 41 2.35 -9.31 5.11
CA ARG A 41 2.45 -10.77 4.92
C ARG A 41 2.83 -11.15 3.49
N HIS A 42 2.35 -10.41 2.49
CA HIS A 42 2.59 -10.71 1.08
C HIS A 42 3.91 -10.11 0.54
N PHE A 43 4.34 -8.95 1.07
CA PHE A 43 5.46 -8.17 0.55
C PHE A 43 6.63 -8.02 1.52
N GLY A 44 6.49 -8.48 2.76
CA GLY A 44 7.48 -8.34 3.83
C GLY A 44 7.38 -7.02 4.58
N SER A 45 7.17 -5.90 3.88
CA SER A 45 7.01 -4.58 4.49
C SER A 45 6.06 -3.67 3.71
N TRP A 46 5.51 -2.65 4.38
CA TRP A 46 4.68 -1.64 3.71
C TRP A 46 5.45 -0.88 2.64
N ASN A 47 6.70 -0.50 2.94
CA ASN A 47 7.55 0.21 1.98
C ASN A 47 7.86 -0.68 0.76
N ASP A 48 8.06 -1.98 0.95
CA ASP A 48 8.23 -2.91 -0.17
C ASP A 48 6.96 -3.07 -1.00
N SER A 49 5.78 -3.05 -0.37
CA SER A 49 4.52 -3.06 -1.13
C SER A 49 4.35 -1.82 -2.01
N LEU A 50 4.75 -0.64 -1.51
CA LEU A 50 4.76 0.60 -2.29
C LEU A 50 5.78 0.53 -3.43
N ARG A 51 7.01 0.08 -3.15
CA ARG A 51 8.05 -0.11 -4.18
C ARG A 51 7.59 -1.04 -5.29
N GLN A 52 6.98 -2.18 -4.93
CA GLN A 52 6.44 -3.13 -5.91
C GLN A 52 5.23 -2.57 -6.66
N ALA A 53 4.50 -1.62 -6.08
CA ALA A 53 3.44 -0.91 -6.78
C ALA A 53 4.00 0.16 -7.75
N GLY A 54 5.31 0.36 -7.81
CA GLY A 54 5.96 1.40 -8.62
C GLY A 54 6.03 2.75 -7.92
N PHE A 55 5.78 2.79 -6.62
CA PHE A 55 5.81 4.00 -5.82
C PHE A 55 7.13 4.16 -5.08
N GLN A 56 7.59 5.40 -4.96
CA GLN A 56 8.74 5.73 -4.11
C GLN A 56 8.22 6.15 -2.73
N PRO A 57 8.29 5.28 -1.70
CA PRO A 57 7.95 5.71 -0.35
C PRO A 57 8.88 6.84 0.05
N ARG A 58 8.32 7.98 0.47
CA ARG A 58 9.12 9.03 1.10
C ARG A 58 9.81 8.39 2.31
N LYS A 59 11.14 8.28 2.25
CA LYS A 59 11.94 7.95 3.44
C LYS A 59 11.62 9.04 4.46
N LYS A 60 11.06 8.65 5.61
CA LYS A 60 11.30 9.46 6.80
C LYS A 60 12.76 9.24 7.11
N ASP A 61 13.61 10.17 6.65
CA ASP A 61 14.93 10.35 7.23
C ASP A 61 14.74 10.43 8.75
N LYS A 62 15.51 9.61 9.46
CA LYS A 62 15.44 9.45 10.90
C LYS A 62 16.19 10.59 11.58
#